data_AF-A0A1Q5QVA8-F1
#
_entry.id   AF-A0A1Q5QVA8-F1
#
_cell.length_a   1.000
_cell.length_b   1.000
_cell.length_c   1.000
_cell.angle_alpha   90.00
_cell.angle_beta   90.00
_cell.angle_gamma   90.00
#
_symmetry.space_group_name_H-M   'P 1'
#
loop_
_entity.id
_entity.type
_entity.pdbx_description
1 polymer ?
#
loop_
_entity_poly.entity_id
_entity_poly.type
_entity_poly.pdbx_seq_one_letter_code
_entity_poly.pdbx_strand_id
1 'polypeptide(L)'
;MAVMLALAASGGAAMAQTQGGLIQLSQAVTNFKANPEQLLTQFPNAGVELTSRARDFALNDPTSLDPLIALLAKASKDQKTAIAAGLAQAARIVVRSNQPYATRIQQAIADTRDLDTVMAFAAASGDSGTAATGAGGAGSAGAS
;
A
#
# COMPACT_ATOMS: atom_id res chain seq x y z
N MET A 1 38.61 -24.79 41.40
CA MET A 1 38.36 -24.84 39.94
C MET A 1 36.94 -25.31 39.73
N ALA A 2 36.05 -24.43 39.24
CA ALA A 2 34.68 -24.76 38.89
C ALA A 2 34.35 -24.07 37.56
N VAL A 3 33.86 -24.89 36.62
CA VAL A 3 33.42 -24.56 35.26
C VAL A 3 32.15 -23.73 35.32
N MET A 4 32.03 -22.70 34.48
CA MET A 4 30.74 -22.29 33.91
C MET A 4 30.87 -21.96 32.43
N LEU A 5 30.47 -22.95 31.64
CA LEU A 5 30.16 -22.89 30.22
C LEU A 5 28.83 -22.12 30.08
N ALA A 6 28.84 -20.91 29.53
CA ALA A 6 27.62 -20.19 29.19
C ALA A 6 27.42 -20.20 27.67
N LEU A 7 26.51 -21.08 27.24
CA LEU A 7 25.98 -21.22 25.89
C LEU A 7 25.16 -19.97 25.53
N ALA A 8 25.76 -19.03 24.80
CA ALA A 8 25.04 -17.90 24.21
C ALA A 8 24.19 -18.40 23.02
N ALA A 9 22.89 -18.50 23.26
CA ALA A 9 21.88 -18.83 22.25
C ALA A 9 21.80 -17.71 21.20
N SER A 10 22.28 -17.98 19.99
CA SER A 10 22.01 -17.20 18.79
C SER A 10 20.58 -17.51 18.30
N GLY A 11 19.58 -16.78 18.80
CA GLY A 11 18.17 -16.99 18.42
C GLY A 11 17.30 -15.74 18.31
N GLY A 12 17.85 -14.52 18.35
CA GLY A 12 17.09 -13.30 18.62
C GLY A 12 16.91 -12.28 17.49
N ALA A 13 17.03 -12.63 16.21
CA ALA A 13 16.94 -11.62 15.13
C ALA A 13 15.62 -11.63 14.33
N ALA A 14 14.90 -12.75 14.24
CA ALA A 14 13.76 -12.86 13.33
C ALA A 14 12.46 -12.22 13.85
N MET A 15 12.32 -12.00 15.17
CA MET A 15 11.06 -11.56 15.79
C MET A 15 10.99 -10.03 16.03
N ALA A 16 12.13 -9.38 16.23
CA ALA A 16 12.19 -7.93 16.46
C ALA A 16 11.86 -7.11 15.20
N GLN A 17 12.18 -7.65 14.01
CA GLN A 17 11.91 -6.96 12.74
C GLN A 17 10.41 -6.90 12.42
N THR A 18 9.65 -7.94 12.79
CA THR A 18 8.21 -8.01 12.56
C THR A 18 7.43 -7.08 13.50
N GLN A 19 7.83 -7.00 14.79
CA GLN A 19 7.21 -6.07 15.74
C GLN A 19 7.52 -4.60 15.40
N GLY A 20 8.76 -4.28 15.00
CA GLY A 20 9.14 -2.92 14.62
C GLY A 20 8.35 -2.39 13.42
N GLY A 21 8.13 -3.23 12.40
CA GLY A 21 7.36 -2.86 11.21
C GLY A 21 5.91 -2.50 11.51
N LEU A 22 5.24 -3.28 12.37
CA LEU A 22 3.84 -3.05 12.75
C LEU A 22 3.64 -1.77 13.58
N ILE A 23 4.58 -1.47 14.48
CA ILE A 23 4.56 -0.23 15.27
C ILE A 23 4.77 0.98 14.36
N GLN A 24 5.75 0.91 13.46
CA GLN A 24 6.06 1.99 12.53
C GLN A 24 4.89 2.28 11.58
N LEU A 25 4.17 1.24 11.19
CA LEU A 25 2.98 1.39 10.37
C LEU A 25 1.80 2.01 11.13
N SER A 26 1.51 1.57 12.35
CA SER A 26 0.44 2.17 13.17
C SER A 26 0.67 3.67 13.41
N GLN A 27 1.93 4.06 13.64
CA GLN A 27 2.34 5.46 13.73
C GLN A 27 2.16 6.19 12.40
N ALA A 28 2.51 5.56 11.28
CA ALA A 28 2.31 6.13 9.94
C ALA A 28 0.82 6.35 9.62
N VAL A 29 -0.07 5.42 9.99
CA VAL A 29 -1.53 5.56 9.84
C VAL A 29 -2.05 6.73 10.68
N THR A 30 -1.57 6.85 11.93
CA THR A 30 -1.96 7.95 12.83
C THR A 30 -1.53 9.31 12.25
N ASN A 31 -0.28 9.41 11.80
CA ASN A 31 0.27 10.63 11.19
C ASN A 31 -0.45 10.97 9.88
N PHE A 32 -0.75 9.95 9.07
CA PHE A 32 -1.51 10.10 7.83
C PHE A 32 -2.91 10.66 8.10
N LYS A 33 -3.63 10.15 9.10
CA LYS A 33 -4.96 10.65 9.46
C LYS A 33 -4.92 12.08 10.00
N ALA A 34 -3.83 12.47 10.66
CA ALA A 34 -3.63 13.84 11.12
C ALA A 34 -3.34 14.81 9.96
N ASN A 35 -2.51 14.40 8.99
CA ASN A 35 -2.12 15.24 7.85
C ASN A 35 -2.02 14.40 6.56
N PRO A 36 -3.16 14.11 5.90
CA PRO A 36 -3.16 13.22 4.73
C PRO A 36 -2.37 13.82 3.57
N GLU A 37 -2.43 15.14 3.38
CA GLU A 37 -1.71 15.86 2.31
C GLU A 37 -0.19 15.69 2.37
N GLN A 38 0.38 15.44 3.56
CA GLN A 38 1.81 15.16 3.68
C GLN A 38 2.25 13.93 2.90
N LEU A 39 1.34 12.96 2.68
CA LEU A 39 1.64 11.79 1.88
C LEU A 39 2.00 12.19 0.44
N LEU A 40 1.28 13.16 -0.15
CA LEU A 40 1.58 13.63 -1.50
C LEU A 40 2.90 14.38 -1.57
N THR A 41 3.24 15.14 -0.51
CA THR A 41 4.53 15.84 -0.42
C THR A 41 5.70 14.87 -0.24
N GLN A 42 5.51 13.77 0.47
CA GLN A 42 6.54 12.73 0.66
C GLN A 42 6.75 11.89 -0.60
N PHE A 43 5.71 11.69 -1.41
CA PHE A 43 5.75 10.91 -2.64
C PHE A 43 5.42 11.76 -3.87
N PRO A 44 6.23 12.78 -4.21
CA PRO A 44 5.93 13.69 -5.32
C PRO A 44 5.99 12.98 -6.69
N ASN A 45 6.84 11.96 -6.82
CA ASN A 45 7.02 11.17 -8.04
C ASN A 45 6.03 10.00 -8.15
N ALA A 46 5.10 9.85 -7.19
CA ALA A 46 4.27 8.66 -7.04
C ALA A 46 5.10 7.36 -7.06
N GLY A 47 4.52 6.27 -7.58
CA GLY A 47 5.20 5.00 -7.80
C GLY A 47 4.89 3.93 -6.76
N VAL A 48 5.67 2.84 -6.81
CA VAL A 48 5.42 1.60 -6.06
C VAL A 48 5.41 1.82 -4.54
N GLU A 49 6.19 2.78 -4.04
CA GLU A 49 6.20 3.15 -2.62
C GLU A 49 4.85 3.74 -2.20
N LEU A 50 4.31 4.70 -2.96
CA LEU A 50 3.00 5.31 -2.68
C LEU A 50 1.87 4.27 -2.79
N THR A 51 1.92 3.41 -3.81
CA THR A 51 1.00 2.28 -3.98
C THR A 51 1.01 1.37 -2.76
N SER A 52 2.20 0.97 -2.30
CA SER A 52 2.36 0.08 -1.14
C SER A 52 1.86 0.73 0.14
N ARG A 53 2.13 2.03 0.34
CA ARG A 53 1.63 2.80 1.49
C ARG A 53 0.10 2.91 1.49
N ALA A 54 -0.51 3.26 0.36
CA ALA A 54 -1.96 3.35 0.24
C ALA A 54 -2.64 1.99 0.49
N ARG A 55 -2.09 0.91 -0.07
CA ARG A 55 -2.54 -0.46 0.20
C ARG A 55 -2.48 -0.76 1.69
N ASP A 56 -1.33 -0.51 2.30
CA ASP A 56 -1.07 -0.89 3.68
C ASP A 56 -2.01 -0.13 4.65
N PHE A 57 -2.20 1.17 4.45
CA PHE A 57 -3.17 1.96 5.23
C PHE A 57 -4.60 1.42 5.08
N ALA A 58 -5.03 1.09 3.87
CA ALA A 58 -6.36 0.55 3.63
C ALA A 58 -6.54 -0.87 4.19
N LEU A 59 -5.49 -1.67 4.30
CA LEU A 59 -5.53 -3.01 4.89
C LEU A 59 -5.52 -3.01 6.41
N ASN A 60 -4.74 -2.11 7.02
CA ASN A 60 -4.54 -2.10 8.47
C ASN A 60 -5.58 -1.25 9.21
N ASP A 61 -6.08 -0.17 8.61
CA ASP A 61 -7.15 0.64 9.19
C ASP A 61 -8.19 1.05 8.13
N PRO A 62 -9.39 0.44 8.12
CA PRO A 62 -10.44 0.76 7.16
C PRO A 62 -10.96 2.20 7.27
N THR A 63 -10.72 2.89 8.39
CA THR A 63 -11.05 4.31 8.54
C THR A 63 -10.09 5.24 7.77
N SER A 64 -8.97 4.71 7.26
CA SER A 64 -8.04 5.43 6.39
C SER A 64 -8.55 5.57 4.95
N LEU A 65 -9.65 4.88 4.58
CA LEU A 65 -10.21 4.95 3.24
C LEU A 65 -10.68 6.36 2.88
N ASP A 66 -11.51 6.98 3.72
CA ASP A 66 -12.03 8.34 3.49
C ASP A 66 -10.92 9.38 3.24
N PRO A 67 -9.87 9.48 4.09
CA PRO A 67 -8.77 10.41 3.82
C PRO A 67 -7.94 10.06 2.58
N LEU A 68 -7.78 8.76 2.23
CA LEU A 68 -7.15 8.35 0.97
C LEU A 68 -7.97 8.80 -0.25
N ILE A 69 -9.30 8.72 -0.17
CA ILE A 69 -10.20 9.14 -1.23
C ILE A 69 -10.20 10.67 -1.36
N ALA A 70 -10.25 11.39 -0.25
CA ALA A 70 -10.17 12.86 -0.24
C ALA A 70 -8.85 13.38 -0.86
N LEU A 71 -7.77 12.63 -0.67
CA LEU A 71 -6.45 12.93 -1.24
C LEU A 71 -6.41 12.89 -2.76
N LEU A 72 -7.21 12.02 -3.38
CA LEU A 72 -7.24 11.89 -4.85
C LEU A 72 -7.63 13.20 -5.51
N ALA A 73 -8.47 14.03 -4.87
CA ALA A 73 -8.85 15.35 -5.40
C ALA A 73 -7.67 16.33 -5.53
N LYS A 74 -6.60 16.13 -4.75
CA LYS A 74 -5.40 16.99 -4.70
C LYS A 74 -4.16 16.34 -5.33
N ALA A 75 -4.22 15.03 -5.57
CA ALA A 75 -3.14 14.25 -6.14
C ALA A 75 -2.92 14.56 -7.62
N SER A 76 -1.65 14.52 -8.06
CA SER A 76 -1.31 14.51 -9.48
C SER A 76 -1.81 13.23 -10.16
N LYS A 77 -1.82 13.19 -11.51
CA LYS A 77 -2.23 12.01 -12.29
C LYS A 77 -1.46 10.73 -11.89
N ASP A 78 -0.14 10.83 -11.73
CA ASP A 78 0.69 9.70 -11.31
C ASP A 78 0.38 9.27 -9.87
N GLN A 79 0.12 10.24 -8.97
CA GLN A 79 -0.25 9.96 -7.58
C GLN A 79 -1.63 9.32 -7.47
N LYS A 80 -2.61 9.81 -8.24
CA LYS A 80 -3.94 9.19 -8.36
C LYS A 80 -3.81 7.74 -8.80
N THR A 81 -3.00 7.50 -9.83
CA THR A 81 -2.75 6.16 -10.34
C THR A 81 -2.16 5.23 -9.27
N ALA A 82 -1.15 5.70 -8.54
CA ALA A 82 -0.53 4.91 -7.46
C ALA A 82 -1.48 4.63 -6.28
N ILE A 83 -2.22 5.65 -5.82
CA ILE A 83 -3.19 5.49 -4.72
C ILE A 83 -4.33 4.55 -5.14
N ALA A 84 -4.89 4.75 -6.33
CA ALA A 84 -5.93 3.89 -6.89
C ALA A 84 -5.44 2.44 -7.05
N ALA A 85 -4.20 2.24 -7.49
CA ALA A 85 -3.61 0.90 -7.58
C ALA A 85 -3.44 0.24 -6.20
N GLY A 86 -3.03 1.00 -5.18
CA GLY A 86 -2.91 0.48 -3.82
C GLY A 86 -4.26 0.08 -3.23
N LEU A 87 -5.30 0.88 -3.46
CA LEU A 87 -6.67 0.59 -3.06
C LEU A 87 -7.25 -0.63 -3.80
N ALA A 88 -6.95 -0.79 -5.09
CA ALA A 88 -7.34 -1.97 -5.86
C ALA A 88 -6.72 -3.25 -5.29
N GLN A 89 -5.43 -3.21 -4.96
CA GLN A 89 -4.75 -4.32 -4.30
C GLN A 89 -5.38 -4.63 -2.93
N ALA A 90 -5.66 -3.61 -2.12
CA ALA A 90 -6.29 -3.79 -0.81
C ALA A 90 -7.69 -4.43 -0.96
N ALA A 91 -8.51 -3.94 -1.88
CA ALA A 91 -9.84 -4.48 -2.16
C ALA A 91 -9.78 -5.97 -2.56
N ARG A 92 -8.82 -6.37 -3.40
CA ARG A 92 -8.61 -7.77 -3.80
C ARG A 92 -8.19 -8.66 -2.63
N ILE A 93 -7.39 -8.13 -1.71
CA ILE A 93 -6.94 -8.89 -0.53
C ILE A 93 -8.11 -9.07 0.44
N VAL A 94 -8.88 -8.01 0.69
CA VAL A 94 -9.99 -8.05 1.65
C VAL A 94 -11.27 -8.65 1.08
N VAL A 95 -11.44 -8.82 -0.24
CA VAL A 95 -12.69 -9.34 -0.83
C VAL A 95 -13.09 -10.71 -0.27
N ARG A 96 -12.09 -11.55 0.10
CA ARG A 96 -12.33 -12.90 0.64
C ARG A 96 -12.63 -12.91 2.14
N SER A 97 -12.06 -11.98 2.90
CA SER A 97 -12.19 -11.92 4.37
C SER A 97 -13.22 -10.91 4.86
N ASN A 98 -13.43 -9.84 4.09
CA ASN A 98 -14.31 -8.71 4.37
C ASN A 98 -14.87 -8.12 3.06
N GLN A 99 -15.79 -8.88 2.45
CA GLN A 99 -16.49 -8.46 1.23
C GLN A 99 -17.18 -7.08 1.33
N PRO A 100 -17.89 -6.70 2.42
CA PRO A 100 -18.55 -5.40 2.47
C PRO A 100 -17.54 -4.25 2.43
N TYR A 101 -16.35 -4.41 3.03
CA TYR A 101 -15.29 -3.40 2.92
C TYR A 101 -14.71 -3.32 1.50
N ALA A 102 -14.50 -4.45 0.82
CA ALA A 102 -14.06 -4.44 -0.57
C ALA A 102 -15.04 -3.71 -1.50
N THR A 103 -16.36 -3.92 -1.32
CA THR A 103 -17.40 -3.20 -2.04
C THR A 103 -17.40 -1.71 -1.70
N ARG A 104 -17.19 -1.33 -0.44
CA ARG A 104 -17.05 0.08 -0.04
C ARG A 104 -15.88 0.77 -0.75
N ILE A 105 -14.73 0.10 -0.92
CA ILE A 105 -13.59 0.66 -1.65
C ILE A 105 -13.97 0.97 -3.11
N GLN A 106 -14.63 0.01 -3.78
CA GLN A 106 -15.08 0.19 -5.16
C GLN A 106 -16.08 1.35 -5.30
N GLN A 107 -17.05 1.45 -4.39
CA GLN A 107 -18.01 2.55 -4.36
C GLN A 107 -17.31 3.89 -4.14
N ALA A 108 -16.43 3.98 -3.14
CA ALA A 108 -15.73 5.22 -2.84
C ALA A 108 -14.88 5.72 -4.01
N ILE A 109 -14.25 4.81 -4.77
CA ILE A 109 -13.55 5.16 -6.02
C ILE A 109 -14.52 5.67 -7.09
N ALA A 110 -15.64 4.98 -7.31
CA ALA A 110 -16.64 5.42 -8.28
C ALA A 110 -17.26 6.79 -7.92
N ASP A 111 -17.47 7.05 -6.63
CA ASP A 111 -18.00 8.30 -6.10
C ASP A 111 -17.05 9.49 -6.29
N THR A 112 -15.75 9.26 -6.51
CA THR A 112 -14.81 10.35 -6.87
C THR A 112 -15.21 11.07 -8.15
N ARG A 113 -15.92 10.38 -9.06
CA ARG A 113 -16.25 10.84 -10.42
C ARG A 113 -15.03 11.31 -11.23
N ASP A 114 -13.83 10.88 -10.83
CA ASP A 114 -12.58 11.18 -11.50
C ASP A 114 -12.24 10.01 -12.43
N LEU A 115 -12.42 10.22 -13.73
CA LEU A 115 -12.25 9.15 -14.73
C LEU A 115 -10.85 8.54 -14.68
N ASP A 116 -9.83 9.35 -14.44
CA ASP A 116 -8.44 8.90 -14.35
C ASP A 116 -8.23 7.93 -13.18
N THR A 117 -8.73 8.30 -12.00
CA THR A 117 -8.73 7.44 -10.80
C THR A 117 -9.51 6.14 -11.03
N VAL A 118 -10.72 6.23 -11.60
CA VAL A 118 -11.56 5.05 -11.84
C VAL A 118 -10.88 4.10 -12.83
N MET A 119 -10.29 4.63 -13.91
CA MET A 119 -9.56 3.84 -14.89
C MET A 119 -8.28 3.23 -14.30
N ALA A 120 -7.51 3.98 -13.50
CA ALA A 120 -6.33 3.46 -12.84
C ALA A 120 -6.67 2.35 -11.83
N PHE A 121 -7.74 2.52 -11.06
CA PHE A 121 -8.26 1.50 -10.15
C PHE A 121 -8.69 0.25 -10.91
N ALA A 122 -9.44 0.40 -12.01
CA ALA A 122 -9.88 -0.71 -12.83
C ALA A 122 -8.71 -1.45 -13.49
N ALA A 123 -7.73 -0.70 -14.02
CA ALA A 123 -6.50 -1.25 -14.57
C ALA A 123 -5.75 -2.06 -13.52
N ALA A 124 -5.51 -1.52 -12.32
CA ALA A 124 -4.87 -2.26 -11.23
C ALA A 124 -5.74 -3.39 -10.66
N SER A 125 -7.07 -3.32 -10.82
CA SER A 125 -8.02 -4.38 -10.44
C SER A 125 -8.10 -5.54 -11.44
N GLY A 126 -7.65 -5.32 -12.68
CA GLY A 126 -7.51 -6.38 -13.71
C GLY A 126 -6.06 -6.85 -13.89
N ASP A 127 -5.09 -5.94 -13.79
CA ASP A 127 -3.66 -6.19 -13.93
C ASP A 127 -3.14 -6.92 -12.69
N SER A 128 -3.08 -8.24 -12.79
CA SER A 128 -2.59 -9.10 -11.71
C SER A 128 -1.14 -9.53 -11.95
N GLY A 129 -0.44 -8.97 -12.95
CA GLY A 129 0.77 -9.58 -13.47
C GLY A 129 1.81 -8.68 -14.12
N THR A 130 1.53 -7.41 -14.45
CA THR A 130 2.49 -6.57 -15.19
C THR A 130 3.17 -5.52 -14.30
N ALA A 131 2.49 -5.00 -13.27
CA ALA A 131 3.06 -3.98 -12.37
C ALA A 131 4.16 -4.51 -11.41
N ALA A 132 4.17 -5.80 -11.09
CA ALA A 132 5.20 -6.40 -10.21
C ALA A 132 6.54 -6.67 -10.92
N THR A 133 6.60 -6.58 -12.25
CA THR A 133 7.82 -6.83 -13.05
C THR A 133 8.55 -5.53 -13.44
N GLY A 134 8.01 -4.35 -13.14
CA GLY A 134 8.57 -3.08 -13.62
C GLY A 134 9.65 -2.40 -12.77
N ALA A 135 9.91 -2.86 -11.54
CA ALA A 135 10.81 -2.17 -10.60
C ALA A 135 12.15 -2.89 -10.32
N GLY A 136 12.47 -3.96 -11.05
CA GLY A 136 13.77 -4.60 -10.91
C GLY A 136 14.06 -5.64 -12.00
N GLY A 137 14.97 -5.30 -12.91
CA GLY A 137 15.65 -6.27 -13.77
C GLY A 137 15.33 -6.15 -15.27
N ALA A 138 16.40 -6.00 -16.03
CA ALA A 138 16.44 -5.91 -17.49
C ALA A 138 15.72 -7.05 -18.22
N GLY A 139 15.19 -6.75 -19.42
CA GLY A 139 14.64 -7.76 -20.31
C GLY A 139 14.04 -7.21 -21.59
N SER A 140 14.85 -6.55 -22.42
CA SER A 140 14.55 -6.48 -23.85
C SER A 140 14.53 -7.90 -24.40
N ALA A 141 13.34 -8.46 -24.62
CA ALA A 141 13.14 -9.64 -25.44
C ALA A 141 12.18 -9.28 -26.57
N GLY A 142 12.71 -8.53 -27.55
CA GLY A 142 12.12 -8.48 -28.88
C GLY A 142 12.49 -9.77 -29.60
N ALA A 143 11.49 -10.58 -29.91
CA ALA A 143 11.60 -11.70 -30.82
C ALA A 143 10.73 -11.42 -32.05
N SER A 144 11.38 -11.01 -33.14
CA SER A 144 11.00 -11.25 -34.53
C SER A 144 12.15 -10.84 -35.43
#